data_AF-R2XR14-F1
#
_entry.id   AF-R2XR14-F1
#
_cell.length_a   1.000
_cell.length_b   1.000
_cell.length_c   1.000
_cell.angle_alpha   90.00
_cell.angle_beta   90.00
_cell.angle_gamma   90.00
#
_symmetry.space_group_name_H-M   'P 1'
#
loop_
_entity.id
_entity.type
_entity.pdbx_description
1 polymer ?
#
loop_
_entity_poly.entity_id
_entity_poly.type
_entity_poly.pdbx_seq_one_letter_code
_entity_poly.pdbx_strand_id
1 'polypeptide(L)'
;MALKQIYRGMQNGAEAIQENFLSLEKMVSNGKVIFDGQQYFTDNHSHSYSQTDLTTGIALIFERYNPEGGIRLGYGQTTIFYPKAVLETIYTISQDAPLVNTSKTFTINKTTIVGHAENEKNDRRNMCLRRIVVM
;
A
#
# COMPACT_ATOMS: atom_id res chain seq x y z
N MET A 1 12.87 7.03 -12.48
CA MET A 1 12.50 6.16 -13.63
C MET A 1 11.00 6.21 -13.77
N ALA A 2 10.45 6.30 -14.98
CA ALA A 2 9.00 6.28 -15.20
C ALA A 2 8.55 4.85 -15.55
N LEU A 3 7.42 4.41 -14.98
CA LEU A 3 6.81 3.12 -15.31
C LEU A 3 6.26 3.14 -16.74
N LYS A 4 6.38 2.01 -17.46
CA LYS A 4 5.85 1.86 -18.82
C LYS A 4 4.33 1.70 -18.77
N GLN A 5 3.61 2.38 -19.65
CA GLN A 5 2.17 2.18 -19.82
C GLN A 5 1.89 0.77 -20.38
N ILE A 6 0.91 0.07 -19.80
CA ILE A 6 0.46 -1.25 -20.27
C ILE A 6 -0.86 -1.09 -21.03
N TYR A 7 -0.94 -1.61 -22.25
CA TYR A 7 -2.13 -1.53 -23.10
C TYR A 7 -2.33 -2.79 -23.96
N ARG A 8 -3.57 -3.01 -24.42
CA ARG A 8 -3.95 -4.20 -25.18
C ARG A 8 -3.27 -4.23 -26.55
N GLY A 9 -2.70 -5.37 -26.93
CA GLY A 9 -2.01 -5.57 -28.21
C GLY A 9 -0.56 -5.07 -28.24
N MET A 10 0.00 -4.65 -27.10
CA MET A 10 1.38 -4.22 -26.98
C MET A 10 2.36 -5.36 -27.31
N GLN A 11 3.36 -5.08 -28.14
CA GLN A 11 4.52 -5.96 -28.31
C GLN A 11 5.40 -5.91 -27.03
N ASN A 12 5.90 -7.06 -26.60
CA ASN A 12 6.70 -7.21 -25.37
C ASN A 12 5.95 -6.83 -24.08
N GLY A 13 4.64 -7.11 -24.03
CA GLY A 13 3.81 -6.80 -22.86
C GLY A 13 4.28 -7.52 -21.59
N ALA A 14 4.75 -8.78 -21.71
CA ALA A 14 5.25 -9.55 -20.58
C ALA A 14 6.51 -8.93 -19.97
N GLU A 15 7.46 -8.53 -20.82
CA GLU A 15 8.72 -7.89 -20.43
C GLU A 15 8.46 -6.52 -19.81
N ALA A 16 7.57 -5.71 -20.41
CA ALA A 16 7.20 -4.41 -19.85
C ALA A 16 6.55 -4.52 -18.46
N ILE A 17 5.72 -5.54 -18.25
CA ILE A 17 5.13 -5.84 -16.94
C ILE A 17 6.23 -6.25 -15.94
N GLN A 18 7.14 -7.15 -16.33
CA GLN A 18 8.22 -7.61 -15.46
C GLN A 18 9.18 -6.46 -15.09
N GLU A 19 9.56 -5.62 -16.05
CA GLU A 19 10.42 -4.45 -15.81
C GLU A 19 9.76 -3.42 -14.87
N ASN A 20 8.44 -3.22 -15.02
CA ASN A 20 7.68 -2.37 -14.11
C ASN A 20 7.68 -2.95 -12.69
N PHE A 21 7.49 -4.26 -12.52
CA PHE A 21 7.58 -4.91 -11.21
C PHE A 21 8.95 -4.72 -10.56
N LEU A 22 10.04 -5.00 -11.28
CA LEU A 22 11.41 -4.82 -10.78
C LEU A 22 11.69 -3.35 -10.41
N SER A 23 11.20 -2.41 -11.23
CA SER A 23 11.33 -0.98 -10.96
C SER A 23 10.57 -0.58 -9.69
N LEU A 24 9.37 -1.11 -9.49
CA LEU A 24 8.57 -0.90 -8.28
C LEU A 24 9.26 -1.50 -7.04
N GLU A 25 9.81 -2.72 -7.13
CA GLU A 25 10.55 -3.33 -6.01
C GLU A 25 11.76 -2.48 -5.59
N LYS A 26 12.52 -1.97 -6.57
CA LYS A 26 13.66 -1.09 -6.33
C LYS A 26 13.22 0.26 -5.74
N MET A 27 12.14 0.83 -6.24
CA MET A 27 11.57 2.07 -5.70
C MET A 27 11.12 1.87 -4.26
N VAL A 28 10.44 0.75 -3.94
CA VAL A 28 10.00 0.44 -2.57
C VAL A 28 11.20 0.27 -1.64
N SER A 29 12.29 -0.33 -2.12
CA SER A 29 13.52 -0.51 -1.34
C SER A 29 14.25 0.81 -1.05
N ASN A 30 14.15 1.80 -1.94
CA ASN A 30 14.82 3.09 -1.82
C ASN A 30 13.91 4.23 -1.33
N GLY A 31 12.61 3.98 -1.22
CA GLY A 31 11.62 4.97 -0.83
C GLY A 31 11.71 5.33 0.66
N LYS A 32 11.14 6.48 1.00
CA LYS A 32 11.07 6.96 2.37
C LYS A 32 10.05 6.13 3.14
N VAL A 33 10.53 5.35 4.10
CA VAL A 33 9.67 4.60 5.02
C VAL A 33 9.11 5.55 6.07
N ILE A 34 7.80 5.78 6.06
CA ILE A 34 7.13 6.65 7.06
C ILE A 34 6.45 5.84 8.17
N PHE A 35 6.28 4.54 7.96
CA PHE A 35 5.78 3.62 8.96
C PHE A 35 6.42 2.25 8.76
N ASP A 36 6.87 1.64 9.85
CA ASP A 36 7.40 0.28 9.92
C ASP A 36 6.96 -0.34 11.25
N GLY A 37 5.96 -1.22 11.21
CA GLY A 37 5.41 -1.82 12.43
C GLY A 37 4.36 -2.88 12.15
N GLN A 38 3.39 -2.98 13.04
CA GLN A 38 2.24 -3.88 12.91
C GLN A 38 1.01 -3.17 13.48
N GLN A 39 0.05 -2.82 12.63
CA GLN A 39 -1.21 -2.20 13.04
C GLN A 39 -2.39 -2.88 12.34
N TYR A 40 -3.51 -3.08 13.02
CA TYR A 40 -4.77 -3.37 12.32
C TYR A 40 -5.17 -2.24 11.38
N PHE A 41 -4.60 -1.05 11.58
CA PHE A 41 -4.85 0.16 10.83
C PHE A 41 -6.30 0.60 10.97
N THR A 42 -6.72 0.79 12.22
CA THR A 42 -8.02 1.38 12.60
C THR A 42 -8.03 2.89 12.41
N ASP A 43 -9.18 3.53 12.60
CA ASP A 43 -9.40 4.97 12.51
C ASP A 43 -8.54 5.83 13.47
N ASN A 44 -8.08 5.25 14.59
CA ASN A 44 -7.12 5.89 15.49
C ASN A 44 -5.67 5.92 14.94
N HIS A 45 -5.41 5.27 13.80
CA HIS A 45 -4.10 5.24 13.18
C HIS A 45 -4.07 6.14 11.95
N SER A 46 -3.24 7.19 12.02
CA SER A 46 -3.02 8.14 10.94
C SER A 46 -1.53 8.32 10.69
N HIS A 47 -1.13 8.29 9.42
CA HIS A 47 0.24 8.48 8.97
C HIS A 47 0.31 9.66 8.02
N SER A 48 1.13 10.66 8.36
CA SER A 48 1.31 11.85 7.53
C SER A 48 2.47 11.68 6.55
N TYR A 49 2.33 12.28 5.37
CA TYR A 49 3.37 12.30 4.35
C TYR A 49 3.42 13.65 3.63
N SER A 50 4.58 13.98 3.08
CA SER A 50 4.75 15.19 2.28
C SER A 50 4.53 14.91 0.80
N GLN A 51 3.81 15.81 0.12
CA GLN A 51 3.69 15.79 -1.34
C GLN A 51 5.04 16.01 -2.04
N THR A 52 5.99 16.67 -1.38
CA THR A 52 7.36 16.85 -1.93
C THR A 52 8.14 15.54 -1.99
N ASP A 53 7.79 14.57 -1.13
CA ASP A 53 8.45 13.27 -1.07
C ASP A 53 7.86 12.28 -2.08
N LEU A 54 6.74 12.63 -2.73
CA LEU A 54 6.11 11.83 -3.77
C LEU A 54 6.78 12.07 -5.13
N THR A 55 7.72 11.20 -5.51
CA THR A 55 8.23 11.17 -6.89
C THR A 55 7.39 10.26 -7.77
N THR A 56 6.90 9.13 -7.25
CA THR A 56 6.20 8.09 -8.01
C THR A 56 4.87 7.66 -7.38
N GLY A 57 4.75 7.61 -6.05
CA GLY A 57 3.53 7.18 -5.38
C GLY A 57 3.74 6.67 -3.95
N ILE A 58 2.73 5.99 -3.42
CA ILE A 58 2.76 5.40 -2.07
C ILE A 58 2.52 3.91 -2.17
N ALA A 59 3.36 3.12 -1.51
CA ALA A 59 3.11 1.70 -1.29
C ALA A 59 2.68 1.45 0.16
N LEU A 60 1.55 0.76 0.33
CA LEU A 60 1.09 0.22 1.59
C LEU A 60 1.30 -1.28 1.56
N ILE A 61 2.08 -1.79 2.51
CA ILE A 61 2.41 -3.20 2.60
C ILE A 61 1.65 -3.79 3.78
N PHE A 62 0.85 -4.80 3.50
CA PHE A 62 0.11 -5.58 4.50
C PHE A 62 0.71 -6.97 4.61
N GLU A 63 0.72 -7.54 5.81
CA GLU A 63 1.25 -8.87 6.09
C GLU A 63 0.27 -9.66 6.96
N ARG A 64 0.23 -10.99 6.79
CA ARG A 64 -0.56 -11.85 7.68
C ARG A 64 -0.13 -11.68 9.13
N TYR A 65 -1.13 -11.67 9.99
CA TYR A 65 -0.99 -11.36 11.40
C TYR A 65 -1.82 -12.35 12.23
N ASN A 66 -1.25 -12.81 13.34
CA ASN A 66 -1.99 -13.57 14.34
C ASN A 66 -2.49 -12.60 15.42
N PRO A 67 -3.79 -12.28 15.46
CA PRO A 67 -4.34 -11.32 16.42
C PRO A 67 -4.21 -11.80 17.87
N GLU A 68 -4.36 -13.10 18.12
CA GLU A 68 -4.29 -13.69 19.46
C GLU A 68 -2.86 -13.68 20.02
N GLY A 69 -1.88 -13.93 19.14
CA GLY A 69 -0.46 -13.92 19.50
C GLY A 69 0.18 -12.54 19.47
N GLY A 70 -0.50 -11.54 18.90
CA GLY A 70 0.07 -10.21 18.71
C GLY A 70 1.27 -10.17 17.75
N ILE A 71 1.42 -11.17 16.87
CA ILE A 71 2.62 -11.36 16.04
C ILE A 71 2.34 -11.40 14.55
N ARG A 72 3.29 -10.87 13.78
CA ARG A 72 3.38 -11.05 12.33
C ARG A 72 3.82 -12.48 12.00
N LEU A 73 3.31 -13.01 10.89
CA LEU A 73 3.57 -14.38 10.49
C LEU A 73 4.75 -14.55 9.52
N GLY A 74 5.29 -13.47 8.95
CA GLY A 74 6.44 -13.52 8.04
C GLY A 74 6.10 -13.96 6.60
N TYR A 75 4.82 -14.17 6.28
CA TYR A 75 4.37 -14.59 4.95
C TYR A 75 3.01 -13.98 4.57
N GLY A 76 2.61 -14.15 3.31
CA GLY A 76 1.33 -13.65 2.79
C GLY A 76 1.28 -12.12 2.75
N GLN A 77 2.35 -11.51 2.24
CA GLN A 77 2.41 -10.06 2.06
C GLN A 77 1.58 -9.63 0.84
N THR A 78 0.95 -8.47 0.95
CA THR A 78 0.23 -7.83 -0.15
C THR A 78 0.63 -6.36 -0.19
N THR A 79 1.11 -5.92 -1.34
CA THR A 79 1.49 -4.52 -1.57
C THR A 79 0.42 -3.85 -2.40
N ILE A 80 -0.12 -2.75 -1.89
CA ILE A 80 -1.06 -1.89 -2.59
C ILE A 80 -0.32 -0.61 -2.96
N PHE A 81 -0.32 -0.26 -4.24
CA PHE A 81 0.41 0.89 -4.76
C PHE A 81 -0.56 1.95 -5.29
N TYR A 82 -0.36 3.19 -4.85
CA TYR A 82 -1.08 4.37 -5.29
C TYR A 82 -0.15 5.29 -6.08
N PRO A 83 -0.33 5.40 -7.41
CA PRO A 83 0.49 6.28 -8.22
C PRO A 83 0.30 7.75 -7.85
N LYS A 84 1.37 8.53 -7.92
CA LYS A 84 1.36 9.99 -7.71
C LYS A 84 0.28 10.69 -8.52
N ALA A 85 0.16 10.36 -9.81
CA ALA A 85 -0.84 10.96 -10.71
C ALA A 85 -2.29 10.78 -10.21
N VAL A 86 -2.58 9.68 -9.52
CA VAL A 86 -3.89 9.43 -8.90
C VAL A 86 -4.04 10.27 -7.63
N LEU A 87 -2.99 10.36 -6.81
CA LEU A 87 -2.98 11.14 -5.57
C LEU A 87 -3.03 12.66 -5.80
N GLU A 88 -2.53 13.15 -6.93
CA GLU A 88 -2.57 14.57 -7.29
C GLU A 88 -3.94 15.03 -7.79
N THR A 89 -4.69 14.13 -8.44
CA THR A 89 -5.98 14.43 -9.07
C THR A 89 -7.17 14.29 -8.12
N ILE A 90 -7.02 13.58 -7.01
CA ILE A 90 -8.12 13.23 -6.10
C ILE A 90 -7.96 13.94 -4.74
N TYR A 91 -9.06 14.46 -4.19
CA TYR A 91 -9.07 15.08 -2.86
C TYR A 91 -8.96 14.03 -1.74
N THR A 92 -9.68 12.93 -1.86
CA THR A 92 -9.71 11.83 -0.89
C THR A 92 -10.12 10.53 -1.59
N ILE A 93 -9.41 9.44 -1.32
CA ILE A 93 -9.70 8.08 -1.79
C ILE A 93 -10.01 7.23 -0.56
N SER A 94 -11.23 6.72 -0.44
CA SER A 94 -11.56 5.66 0.51
C SER A 94 -11.63 4.35 -0.26
N GLN A 95 -10.81 3.37 0.12
CA GLN A 95 -10.75 2.08 -0.54
C GLN A 95 -10.97 0.96 0.48
N ASP A 96 -11.78 -0.04 0.10
CA ASP A 96 -11.72 -1.37 0.71
C ASP A 96 -10.81 -2.26 -0.14
N ALA A 97 -9.54 -2.36 0.24
CA ALA A 97 -8.54 -3.00 -0.57
C ALA A 97 -8.56 -4.53 -0.33
N PRO A 98 -8.77 -5.35 -1.37
CA PRO A 98 -8.79 -6.80 -1.21
C PRO A 98 -7.38 -7.32 -0.88
N LEU A 99 -7.32 -8.19 0.12
CA LEU A 99 -6.12 -8.89 0.58
C LEU A 99 -6.38 -10.41 0.54
N VAL A 100 -5.37 -11.21 0.90
CA VAL A 100 -5.50 -12.67 0.97
C VAL A 100 -6.60 -13.06 1.97
N ASN A 101 -7.74 -13.51 1.44
CA ASN A 101 -8.93 -13.97 2.19
C ASN A 101 -9.55 -12.91 3.12
N THR A 102 -9.30 -11.62 2.90
CA THR A 102 -9.86 -10.51 3.70
C THR A 102 -9.73 -9.18 2.96
N SER A 103 -10.00 -8.06 3.61
CA SER A 103 -9.75 -6.72 3.06
C SER A 103 -9.29 -5.73 4.14
N LYS A 104 -8.75 -4.60 3.71
CA LYS A 104 -8.45 -3.46 4.59
C LYS A 104 -9.08 -2.19 4.03
N THR A 105 -9.88 -1.54 4.87
CA THR A 105 -10.44 -0.24 4.53
C THR A 105 -9.55 0.88 5.05
N PHE A 106 -9.23 1.85 4.22
CA PHE A 106 -8.47 3.02 4.62
C PHE A 106 -8.78 4.19 3.70
N THR A 107 -8.44 5.37 4.16
CA THR A 107 -8.60 6.62 3.42
C THR A 107 -7.24 7.26 3.17
N ILE A 108 -7.00 7.69 1.94
CA ILE A 108 -5.82 8.48 1.55
C ILE A 108 -6.28 9.84 1.07
N ASN A 109 -5.74 10.90 1.63
CA ASN A 109 -5.84 12.25 1.10
C ASN A 109 -4.44 12.81 0.84
N LYS A 110 -4.33 14.05 0.36
CA LYS A 110 -3.06 14.65 -0.07
C LYS A 110 -1.94 14.65 0.98
N THR A 111 -2.20 14.49 2.27
CA THR A 111 -1.13 14.56 3.28
C THR A 111 -1.20 13.45 4.29
N THR A 112 -2.25 12.63 4.28
CA THR A 112 -2.48 11.64 5.33
C THR A 112 -3.09 10.36 4.78
N ILE A 113 -2.77 9.27 5.46
CA ILE A 113 -3.33 7.95 5.27
C ILE A 113 -3.92 7.53 6.61
N VAL A 114 -5.23 7.29 6.65
CA VAL A 114 -5.98 6.98 7.87
C VAL A 114 -6.62 5.61 7.74
N GLY A 115 -6.53 4.81 8.78
CA GLY A 115 -7.20 3.52 8.85
C GLY A 115 -8.72 3.64 9.01
N HIS A 116 -9.39 2.53 9.26
CA HIS A 116 -10.84 2.50 9.45
C HIS A 116 -11.23 1.54 10.59
N ALA A 117 -12.22 1.91 11.41
CA ALA A 117 -12.66 1.13 12.57
C ALA A 117 -12.99 -0.34 12.22
N GLU A 118 -13.62 -0.58 11.07
CA GLU A 118 -13.94 -1.93 10.57
C GLU A 118 -12.73 -2.89 10.52
N ASN A 119 -11.51 -2.38 10.44
CA ASN A 119 -10.32 -3.22 10.39
C ASN A 119 -10.03 -3.96 11.71
N GLU A 120 -10.71 -3.62 12.81
CA GLU A 120 -10.65 -4.35 14.07
C GLU A 120 -11.62 -5.55 14.13
N LYS A 121 -12.46 -5.75 13.10
CA LYS A 121 -13.52 -6.77 13.11
C LYS A 121 -13.14 -7.99 12.29
N ASN A 122 -13.64 -9.16 12.70
CA ASN A 122 -13.59 -10.42 11.96
C ASN A 122 -12.17 -10.76 11.44
N ASP A 123 -12.10 -11.34 10.25
CA ASP A 123 -10.85 -11.74 9.57
C ASP A 123 -10.02 -10.56 9.06
N ARG A 124 -10.49 -9.31 9.20
CA ARG A 124 -9.67 -8.14 8.87
C ARG A 124 -8.48 -8.01 9.80
N ARG A 125 -8.60 -8.48 11.04
CA ARG A 125 -7.48 -8.55 12.00
C ARG A 125 -6.38 -9.53 11.59
N ASN A 126 -6.65 -10.46 10.69
CA ASN A 126 -5.67 -11.46 10.21
C ASN A 126 -4.63 -10.85 9.26
N MET A 127 -4.77 -9.57 8.92
CA MET A 127 -3.76 -8.78 8.22
C MET A 127 -3.43 -7.53 9.04
N CYS A 128 -2.17 -7.14 9.06
CA CYS A 128 -1.73 -5.89 9.64
C CYS A 128 -1.05 -5.03 8.58
N LEU A 129 -1.20 -3.71 8.68
CA LEU A 129 -0.31 -2.77 8.01
C LEU A 129 1.08 -2.99 8.58
N ARG A 130 2.00 -3.36 7.70
CA ARG A 130 3.39 -3.66 8.01
C ARG A 130 4.28 -2.45 7.78
N ARG A 131 4.11 -1.79 6.64
CA ARG A 131 5.00 -0.73 6.20
C ARG A 131 4.27 0.23 5.27
N ILE A 132 4.60 1.52 5.37
CA ILE A 132 4.24 2.53 4.38
C ILE A 132 5.51 3.13 3.81
N VAL A 133 5.62 3.11 2.49
CA VAL A 133 6.75 3.67 1.75
C VAL A 133 6.25 4.75 0.82
N VAL A 134 6.77 5.96 0.99
CA VAL A 134 6.54 7.11 0.11
C VAL A 134 7.69 7.16 -0.88
N MET A 135 7.37 7.15 -2.17
CA MET A 135 8.33 7.13 -3.27
C MET A 135 8.09 8.28 -4.19
#